data_AF-A0A9D6G826-F1
#
_entry.id   AF-A0A9D6G826-F1
#
_cell.length_a   1.000
_cell.length_b   1.000
_cell.length_c   1.000
_cell.angle_alpha   90.00
_cell.angle_beta   90.00
_cell.angle_gamma   90.00
#
_symmetry.space_group_name_H-M   'P 1'
#
loop_
_entity.id
_entity.type
_entity.pdbx_description
1 polymer ?
#
loop_
_entity_poly.entity_id
_entity_poly.type
_entity_poly.pdbx_seq_one_letter_code
_entity_poly.pdbx_strand_id
1 'polypeptide(L)'
;MLTRGSRAIDTALLKVRLDILKIFGIALGITVLLSLYLAGTIARPIRRLAAAAERVRRDHGRHETIPDFAGRNDEIGDLAESLREMTQALWLRMDAIERFAADVAHEIKNPLTSLRSAVETTVRLRDPEQQRKLLAIIKEDVSRLDRLISDISDASRLDAELSRAETEPVDLSAMLGTLVN
;
A
#
# COMPACT_ATOMS: atom_id res chain seq x y z
N MET A 1 -17.51 -47.60 70.66
CA MET A 1 -17.63 -47.92 69.21
C MET A 1 -17.74 -46.69 68.28
N LEU A 2 -17.53 -45.45 68.76
CA LEU A 2 -17.73 -44.22 67.95
C LEU A 2 -16.51 -43.76 67.12
N THR A 3 -15.32 -44.32 67.32
CA THR A 3 -14.07 -43.84 66.68
C THR A 3 -13.76 -44.44 65.30
N ARG A 4 -14.40 -45.54 64.91
CA ARG A 4 -14.22 -46.13 63.56
C ARG A 4 -14.91 -45.31 62.45
N GLY A 5 -16.00 -44.62 62.78
CA GLY A 5 -16.72 -43.75 61.83
C GLY A 5 -15.92 -42.52 61.41
N SER A 6 -15.25 -41.83 62.36
CA SER A 6 -14.47 -40.62 62.06
C SER A 6 -13.31 -40.87 61.09
N ARG A 7 -12.50 -41.93 61.29
CA ARG A 7 -11.37 -42.21 60.38
C ARG A 7 -11.80 -42.59 58.96
N ALA A 8 -12.94 -43.27 58.80
CA ALA A 8 -13.49 -43.60 57.49
C ALA A 8 -14.00 -42.34 56.77
N ILE A 9 -14.59 -41.40 57.50
CA ILE A 9 -15.01 -40.10 56.97
C ILE A 9 -13.78 -39.26 56.59
N ASP A 10 -12.76 -39.18 57.44
CA ASP A 10 -11.54 -38.40 57.16
C ASP A 10 -10.79 -38.91 55.91
N THR A 11 -10.71 -40.24 55.75
CA THR A 11 -10.08 -40.85 54.55
C THR A 11 -10.92 -40.65 53.29
N ALA A 12 -12.25 -40.69 53.39
CA ALA A 12 -13.13 -40.34 52.27
C ALA A 12 -12.99 -38.86 51.88
N LEU A 13 -12.91 -37.95 52.86
CA LEU A 13 -12.69 -36.52 52.62
C LEU A 13 -11.33 -36.26 51.95
N LEU A 14 -10.27 -36.95 52.37
CA LEU A 14 -8.95 -36.84 51.74
C LEU A 14 -8.96 -37.34 50.29
N LYS A 15 -9.64 -38.44 50.00
CA LYS A 15 -9.78 -38.98 48.63
C LYS A 15 -10.49 -37.99 47.71
N VAL A 16 -11.60 -37.39 48.17
CA VAL A 16 -12.35 -36.38 47.41
C VAL A 16 -11.47 -35.15 47.13
N ARG A 17 -10.72 -34.65 48.12
CA ARG A 17 -9.80 -33.52 47.92
C ARG A 17 -8.72 -33.83 46.89
N LEU A 18 -8.13 -35.03 46.93
CA LEU A 18 -7.13 -35.46 45.95
C LEU A 18 -7.72 -35.57 44.55
N ASP A 19 -8.94 -36.09 44.40
CA ASP A 19 -9.59 -36.20 43.09
C ASP A 19 -9.96 -34.83 42.52
N ILE A 20 -10.42 -33.88 43.36
CA ILE A 20 -10.58 -32.47 42.97
C ILE A 20 -9.24 -31.87 42.50
N LEU A 21 -8.15 -32.11 43.25
CA LEU A 21 -6.83 -31.59 42.90
C LEU A 21 -6.32 -32.15 41.57
N LYS A 22 -6.56 -33.44 41.30
CA LYS A 22 -6.20 -34.07 40.01
C LYS A 22 -6.99 -33.46 38.86
N ILE A 23 -8.31 -33.30 38.99
CA ILE A 23 -9.15 -32.69 37.96
C ILE A 23 -8.68 -31.25 37.69
N PHE A 24 -8.42 -30.49 38.76
CA PHE A 24 -7.89 -29.14 38.64
C PHE A 24 -6.52 -29.11 37.94
N GLY A 25 -5.61 -30.02 38.31
CA GLY A 25 -4.30 -30.15 37.68
C GLY A 25 -4.38 -30.49 36.18
N ILE A 26 -5.29 -31.41 35.80
CA ILE A 26 -5.54 -31.76 34.40
C ILE A 26 -6.11 -30.55 33.65
N ALA A 27 -7.12 -29.87 34.21
CA ALA A 27 -7.73 -28.70 33.60
C ALA A 27 -6.71 -27.56 33.40
N LEU A 28 -5.86 -27.32 34.40
CA LEU A 28 -4.77 -26.34 34.31
C LEU A 28 -3.76 -26.74 33.22
N GLY A 29 -3.36 -28.01 33.17
CA GLY A 29 -2.46 -28.54 32.15
C GLY A 29 -3.02 -28.32 30.73
N ILE A 30 -4.29 -28.67 30.50
CA ILE A 30 -4.96 -28.45 29.22
C ILE A 30 -4.99 -26.97 28.86
N THR A 31 -5.31 -26.10 29.83
CA THR A 31 -5.39 -24.65 29.61
C THR A 31 -4.04 -24.07 29.19
N VAL A 32 -2.96 -24.46 29.89
CA VAL A 32 -1.59 -24.01 29.57
C VAL A 32 -1.17 -24.52 28.19
N LEU A 33 -1.42 -25.80 27.88
CA LEU A 33 -1.09 -26.37 26.57
C LEU A 33 -1.84 -25.69 25.43
N LEU A 34 -3.15 -25.46 25.59
CA LEU A 34 -3.95 -24.77 24.60
C LEU A 34 -3.50 -23.32 24.40
N SER A 35 -3.15 -22.63 25.49
CA SER A 35 -2.60 -21.26 25.43
C SER A 35 -1.30 -21.21 24.62
N LEU A 36 -0.36 -22.14 24.87
CA LEU A 36 0.90 -22.23 24.12
C LEU A 36 0.67 -22.58 22.65
N TYR A 37 -0.28 -23.48 22.37
CA TYR A 37 -0.67 -23.84 21.01
C TYR A 37 -1.24 -22.65 20.22
N LEU A 38 -2.20 -21.91 20.79
CA LEU A 38 -2.76 -20.69 20.17
C LEU A 38 -1.71 -19.59 20.00
N ALA A 39 -0.84 -19.40 21.00
CA ALA A 39 0.23 -18.43 20.92
C ALA A 39 1.20 -18.74 19.76
N GLY A 40 1.49 -20.03 19.54
CA GLY A 40 2.31 -20.52 18.45
C GLY A 40 1.67 -20.36 17.07
N THR A 41 0.42 -20.81 16.94
CA THR A 41 -0.26 -21.00 15.65
C THR A 41 -0.97 -19.73 15.15
N ILE A 42 -1.42 -18.86 16.05
CA ILE A 42 -2.21 -17.67 15.69
C ILE A 42 -1.48 -16.38 16.07
N ALA A 43 -1.16 -16.20 17.35
CA ALA A 43 -0.68 -14.91 17.85
C ALA A 43 0.69 -14.53 17.27
N ARG A 44 1.62 -15.49 17.16
CA ARG A 44 2.96 -15.26 16.60
C ARG A 44 2.93 -14.86 15.11
N PRO A 45 2.25 -15.59 14.20
CA PRO A 45 2.14 -15.16 12.80
C PRO A 45 1.52 -13.77 12.62
N ILE A 46 0.42 -13.48 13.31
CA ILE A 46 -0.24 -12.16 13.22
C ILE A 46 0.70 -11.04 13.66
N ARG A 47 1.44 -11.23 14.77
CA ARG A 47 2.44 -10.24 15.22
C ARG A 47 3.56 -10.04 14.21
N ARG A 48 3.99 -11.10 13.51
CA ARG A 48 5.00 -11.00 12.44
C ARG A 48 4.49 -10.21 11.24
N LEU A 49 3.26 -10.44 10.80
CA LEU A 49 2.62 -9.68 9.73
C LEU A 49 2.45 -8.20 10.12
N ALA A 50 1.96 -7.93 11.34
CA ALA A 50 1.83 -6.57 11.85
C ALA A 50 3.19 -5.84 11.90
N ALA A 51 4.24 -6.53 12.36
CA ALA A 51 5.58 -5.97 12.35
C ALA A 51 6.12 -5.73 10.94
N ALA A 52 5.78 -6.58 9.96
CA ALA A 52 6.17 -6.38 8.57
C ALA A 52 5.45 -5.18 7.94
N ALA A 53 4.13 -5.06 8.14
CA ALA A 53 3.37 -3.89 7.70
C ALA A 53 3.90 -2.59 8.33
N GLU A 54 4.31 -2.65 9.59
CA GLU A 54 4.95 -1.52 10.28
C GLU A 54 6.29 -1.12 9.65
N ARG A 55 7.11 -2.10 9.25
CA ARG A 55 8.38 -1.84 8.55
C ARG A 55 8.12 -1.22 7.18
N VAL A 56 7.19 -1.78 6.39
CA VAL A 56 6.78 -1.20 5.10
C VAL A 56 6.26 0.24 5.25
N ARG A 57 5.58 0.56 6.35
CA ARG A 57 5.09 1.93 6.60
C ARG A 57 6.20 2.91 6.97
N ARG A 58 7.19 2.46 7.77
CA ARG A 58 8.26 3.33 8.29
C ARG A 58 9.42 3.47 7.32
N ASP A 59 9.76 2.42 6.61
CA ASP A 59 10.86 2.43 5.68
C ASP A 59 10.43 3.12 4.38
N HIS A 60 11.24 4.08 3.93
CA HIS A 60 11.09 4.68 2.61
C HIS A 60 11.79 3.82 1.53
N GLY A 61 12.48 2.75 1.95
CA GLY A 61 13.13 1.78 1.08
C GLY A 61 12.24 0.60 0.66
N ARG A 62 12.42 0.16 -0.59
CA ARG A 62 11.72 -1.00 -1.21
C ARG A 62 12.23 -2.38 -0.78
N HIS A 63 12.98 -2.47 0.32
CA HIS A 63 13.69 -3.71 0.69
C HIS A 63 12.91 -4.60 1.66
N GLU A 64 11.83 -4.10 2.25
CA GLU A 64 11.02 -4.84 3.20
C GLU A 64 9.86 -5.55 2.49
N THR A 65 9.89 -6.88 2.54
CA THR A 65 8.84 -7.73 1.97
C THR A 65 7.94 -8.27 3.06
N ILE A 66 6.65 -8.41 2.73
CA ILE A 66 5.73 -9.15 3.59
C ILE A 66 6.20 -10.61 3.64
N PRO A 67 6.37 -11.21 4.84
CA PRO A 67 6.85 -12.58 4.98
C PRO A 67 5.97 -13.53 4.18
N ASP A 68 6.61 -14.42 3.43
CA ASP A 68 5.89 -15.41 2.66
C ASP A 68 5.36 -16.53 3.58
N PHE A 69 4.05 -16.74 3.52
CA PHE A 69 3.36 -17.84 4.18
C PHE A 69 2.81 -18.85 3.15
N ALA A 70 3.35 -18.91 1.93
CA ALA A 70 2.89 -19.78 0.82
C ALA A 70 2.76 -21.28 1.14
N GLY A 71 3.31 -21.76 2.26
CA GLY A 71 3.10 -23.12 2.75
C GLY A 71 1.87 -23.30 3.67
N ARG A 72 1.06 -22.26 3.87
CA ARG A 72 -0.02 -22.24 4.87
C ARG A 72 -1.36 -21.93 4.21
N ASN A 73 -2.24 -22.92 4.20
CA ASN A 73 -3.56 -22.85 3.56
C ASN A 73 -4.65 -22.54 4.60
N ASP A 74 -4.44 -21.51 5.42
CA ASP A 74 -5.41 -21.01 6.40
C ASP A 74 -5.68 -19.52 6.17
N GLU A 75 -6.64 -18.95 6.91
CA GLU A 75 -7.09 -17.57 6.73
C GLU A 75 -5.98 -16.53 6.94
N ILE A 76 -4.90 -16.91 7.64
CA ILE A 76 -3.77 -16.01 7.86
C ILE A 76 -2.64 -16.27 6.85
N GLY A 77 -2.69 -17.36 6.09
CA GLY A 77 -2.07 -17.45 4.76
C GLY A 77 -2.71 -16.45 3.80
N ASP A 78 -4.05 -16.48 3.66
CA ASP A 78 -4.81 -15.59 2.77
C ASP A 78 -4.59 -14.10 3.12
N LEU A 79 -4.54 -13.77 4.42
CA LEU A 79 -4.21 -12.42 4.89
C LEU A 79 -2.80 -11.99 4.49
N ALA A 80 -1.82 -12.89 4.59
CA ALA A 80 -0.45 -12.59 4.22
C ALA A 80 -0.31 -12.31 2.72
N GLU A 81 -1.00 -13.11 1.89
CA GLU A 81 -1.10 -12.91 0.45
C GLU A 81 -1.75 -11.58 0.09
N SER A 82 -2.93 -11.30 0.64
CA SER A 82 -3.65 -10.04 0.41
C SER A 82 -2.81 -8.82 0.81
N LEU A 83 -2.10 -8.91 1.94
CA LEU A 83 -1.20 -7.85 2.41
C LEU A 83 -0.02 -7.67 1.46
N ARG A 84 0.59 -8.77 0.99
CA ARG A 84 1.67 -8.75 0.00
C ARG A 84 1.23 -8.09 -1.30
N GLU A 85 0.10 -8.50 -1.87
CA GLU A 85 -0.44 -7.92 -3.10
C GLU A 85 -0.73 -6.43 -2.95
N MET A 86 -1.35 -6.01 -1.84
CA MET A 86 -1.58 -4.60 -1.55
C MET A 86 -0.27 -3.81 -1.48
N THR A 87 0.77 -4.35 -0.82
CA THR A 87 2.07 -3.67 -0.77
C THR A 87 2.76 -3.60 -2.13
N GLN A 88 2.63 -4.64 -2.96
CA GLN A 88 3.19 -4.63 -4.32
C GLN A 88 2.48 -3.61 -5.21
N ALA A 89 1.14 -3.55 -5.15
CA ALA A 89 0.35 -2.56 -5.86
C ALA A 89 0.70 -1.13 -5.42
N LEU A 90 0.95 -0.92 -4.12
CA LEU A 90 1.42 0.37 -3.60
C LEU A 90 2.77 0.75 -4.21
N TRP A 91 3.75 -0.16 -4.24
CA TRP A 91 5.06 0.11 -4.82
C TRP A 91 4.97 0.43 -6.31
N LEU A 92 4.21 -0.34 -7.08
CA LEU A 92 4.00 -0.07 -8.51
C LEU A 92 3.42 1.34 -8.75
N ARG A 93 2.49 1.78 -7.91
CA ARG A 93 1.93 3.14 -7.98
C ARG A 93 2.96 4.21 -7.61
N MET A 94 3.78 3.98 -6.58
CA MET A 94 4.86 4.90 -6.22
C MET A 94 5.88 5.03 -7.34
N ASP A 95 6.29 3.93 -7.96
CA ASP A 95 7.20 3.92 -9.12
C ASP A 95 6.64 4.73 -10.28
N ALA A 96 5.34 4.58 -10.56
CA ALA A 96 4.67 5.35 -11.61
C ALA A 96 4.68 6.85 -11.30
N ILE A 97 4.38 7.24 -10.06
CA ILE A 97 4.39 8.66 -9.63
C ILE A 97 5.80 9.24 -9.69
N GLU A 98 6.82 8.52 -9.23
CA GLU A 98 8.21 8.97 -9.28
C GLU A 98 8.68 9.19 -10.72
N ARG A 99 8.40 8.25 -11.63
CA ARG A 99 8.72 8.38 -13.05
C ARG A 99 7.99 9.55 -13.69
N PHE A 100 6.68 9.65 -13.44
CA PHE A 100 5.87 10.77 -13.92
C PHE A 100 6.42 12.11 -13.44
N ALA A 101 6.76 12.24 -12.15
CA ALA A 101 7.33 13.46 -11.60
C ALA A 101 8.69 13.81 -12.24
N ALA A 102 9.54 12.81 -12.49
CA ALA A 102 10.81 13.00 -13.16
C ALA A 102 10.62 13.48 -14.61
N ASP A 103 9.73 12.84 -15.36
CA ASP A 103 9.44 13.17 -16.75
C ASP A 103 8.86 14.59 -16.87
N VAL A 104 7.89 14.94 -16.03
CA VAL A 104 7.31 16.30 -15.96
C VAL A 104 8.39 17.33 -15.62
N ALA A 105 9.26 17.03 -14.64
CA ALA A 105 10.35 17.94 -14.29
C ALA A 105 11.32 18.16 -15.46
N HIS A 106 11.63 17.11 -16.21
CA HIS A 106 12.47 17.20 -17.41
C HIS A 106 11.80 18.02 -18.53
N GLU A 107 10.54 17.75 -18.83
CA GLU A 107 9.78 18.44 -19.88
C GLU A 107 9.55 19.93 -19.56
N ILE A 108 9.39 20.30 -18.28
CA ILE A 108 9.29 21.72 -17.87
C ILE A 108 10.66 22.41 -17.90
N LYS A 109 11.72 21.72 -17.47
CA LYS A 109 13.07 22.30 -17.38
C LYS A 109 13.62 22.73 -18.73
N ASN A 110 13.27 22.02 -19.81
CA ASN A 110 13.72 22.32 -21.17
C ASN A 110 13.29 23.72 -21.66
N PRO A 111 11.98 24.04 -21.79
CA PRO A 111 11.52 25.36 -22.20
C PRO A 111 11.90 26.43 -21.17
N LEU A 112 11.95 26.13 -19.87
CA LEU A 112 12.40 27.09 -18.86
C LEU A 112 13.88 27.50 -19.05
N THR A 113 14.74 26.55 -19.43
CA THR A 113 16.15 26.83 -19.73
C THR A 113 16.27 27.67 -21.01
N SER A 114 15.50 27.32 -22.05
CA SER A 114 15.44 28.09 -23.31
C SER A 114 14.97 29.53 -23.05
N LEU A 115 13.89 29.70 -22.29
CA LEU A 115 13.36 31.00 -21.88
C LEU A 115 14.40 31.84 -21.15
N ARG A 116 15.09 31.24 -20.16
CA ARG A 116 16.14 31.94 -19.41
C ARG A 116 17.25 32.43 -20.34
N SER A 117 17.75 31.55 -21.21
CA SER A 117 18.81 31.89 -22.18
C SER A 117 18.37 32.97 -23.17
N ALA A 118 17.12 32.90 -23.65
CA ALA A 118 16.56 33.88 -24.57
C ALA A 118 16.41 35.25 -23.90
N VAL A 119 15.89 35.31 -22.67
CA VAL A 119 15.73 36.55 -21.90
C VAL A 119 17.09 37.19 -21.61
N GLU A 120 18.06 36.42 -21.10
CA GLU A 120 19.41 36.92 -20.81
C GLU A 120 20.09 37.49 -22.07
N THR A 121 19.84 36.87 -23.22
CA THR A 121 20.44 37.28 -24.50
C THR A 121 19.74 38.52 -25.06
N THR A 122 18.40 38.58 -24.98
CA THR A 122 17.59 39.71 -25.45
C THR A 122 18.03 41.04 -24.83
N VAL A 123 18.37 41.04 -23.53
CA VAL A 123 18.82 42.26 -22.81
C VAL A 123 20.17 42.78 -23.33
N ARG A 124 21.02 41.91 -23.89
CA ARG A 124 22.36 42.28 -24.39
C ARG A 124 22.36 42.67 -25.87
N LEU A 125 21.32 42.32 -26.62
CA LEU A 125 21.24 42.62 -28.05
C LEU A 125 20.83 44.07 -28.32
N ARG A 126 21.45 44.63 -29.36
CA ARG A 126 21.12 45.98 -29.88
C ARG A 126 20.39 45.94 -31.22
N ASP A 127 20.42 44.81 -31.92
CA ASP A 127 19.75 44.62 -33.20
C ASP A 127 18.25 44.33 -32.99
N PRO A 128 17.33 45.22 -33.42
CA PRO A 128 15.89 45.05 -33.25
C PRO A 128 15.33 43.78 -33.91
N GLU A 129 15.91 43.35 -35.04
CA GLU A 129 15.40 42.18 -35.77
C GLU A 129 15.74 40.88 -35.04
N GLN A 130 16.95 40.77 -34.49
CA GLN A 130 17.33 39.64 -33.65
C GLN A 130 16.57 39.64 -32.31
N GLN A 131 16.29 40.81 -31.73
CA GLN A 131 15.47 40.93 -30.52
C GLN A 131 14.04 40.41 -30.77
N ARG A 132 13.43 40.76 -31.91
CA ARG A 132 12.11 40.23 -32.32
C ARG A 132 12.11 38.71 -32.45
N LYS A 133 13.17 38.11 -33.00
CA LYS A 133 13.31 36.65 -33.10
C LYS A 133 13.36 35.97 -31.73
N LEU A 134 14.13 36.51 -30.78
CA LEU A 134 14.20 35.96 -29.42
C LEU A 134 12.88 36.10 -28.66
N LEU A 135 12.18 37.23 -28.82
CA LEU A 135 10.84 37.41 -28.26
C LEU A 135 9.82 36.42 -28.85
N ALA A 136 9.96 36.06 -30.13
CA ALA A 136 9.13 35.02 -30.74
C ALA A 136 9.39 33.64 -30.13
N ILE A 137 10.66 33.27 -29.91
CA ILE A 137 11.04 32.02 -29.22
C ILE A 137 10.46 31.99 -27.81
N ILE A 138 10.59 33.09 -27.06
CA ILE A 138 10.03 33.20 -25.70
C ILE A 138 8.51 32.97 -25.72
N LYS A 139 7.80 33.59 -26.67
CA LYS A 139 6.35 33.42 -26.81
C LYS A 139 5.98 31.97 -27.12
N GLU A 140 6.74 31.31 -27.99
CA GLU A 140 6.51 29.91 -28.35
C GLU A 140 6.73 28.97 -27.14
N ASP A 141 7.81 29.14 -26.39
CA ASP A 141 8.13 28.32 -25.22
C ASP A 141 7.11 28.52 -24.08
N VAL A 142 6.59 29.74 -23.89
CA VAL A 142 5.48 30.00 -22.96
C VAL A 142 4.21 29.24 -23.40
N SER A 143 3.87 29.28 -24.69
CA SER A 143 2.73 28.53 -25.22
C SER A 143 2.92 27.01 -25.15
N ARG A 144 4.17 26.54 -25.23
CA ARG A 144 4.50 25.12 -25.03
C ARG A 144 4.30 24.70 -23.57
N LEU A 145 4.77 25.51 -22.61
CA LEU A 145 4.53 25.27 -21.18
C LEU A 145 3.04 25.25 -20.83
N ASP A 146 2.26 26.17 -21.38
CA ASP A 146 0.81 26.25 -21.16
C ASP A 146 0.07 24.99 -21.65
N ARG A 147 0.43 24.50 -22.84
CA ARG A 147 -0.08 23.23 -23.39
C ARG A 147 0.32 22.04 -22.52
N LEU A 148 1.60 21.94 -22.14
CA LEU A 148 2.09 20.86 -21.29
C LEU A 148 1.34 20.80 -19.94
N ILE A 149 1.10 21.96 -19.32
CA ILE A 149 0.35 22.05 -18.06
C ILE A 149 -1.11 21.62 -18.26
N SER A 150 -1.75 22.06 -19.35
CA SER A 150 -3.12 21.65 -19.67
C SER A 150 -3.21 20.14 -19.89
N ASP A 151 -2.32 19.57 -20.71
CA ASP A 151 -2.29 18.14 -20.99
C ASP A 151 -2.12 17.31 -19.70
N ILE A 152 -1.25 17.75 -18.79
CA ILE A 152 -1.05 17.11 -17.48
C ILE A 152 -2.30 17.20 -16.61
N SER A 153 -2.94 18.38 -16.57
CA SER A 153 -4.17 18.60 -15.80
C SER A 153 -5.31 17.73 -16.31
N ASP A 154 -5.49 17.66 -17.63
CA ASP A 154 -6.55 16.88 -18.28
C ASP A 154 -6.32 15.39 -18.07
N ALA A 155 -5.08 14.90 -18.23
CA ALA A 155 -4.74 13.52 -17.93
C ALA A 155 -5.02 13.14 -16.47
N SER A 156 -4.65 14.02 -15.52
CA SER A 156 -4.87 13.78 -14.09
C SER A 156 -6.36 13.78 -13.72
N ARG A 157 -7.16 14.64 -14.35
CA ARG A 157 -8.62 14.66 -14.19
C ARG A 157 -9.25 13.39 -14.76
N LEU A 158 -8.85 13.00 -15.97
CA LEU A 158 -9.38 11.82 -16.65
C LEU A 158 -9.11 10.54 -15.85
N ASP A 159 -7.91 10.38 -15.29
CA ASP A 159 -7.56 9.23 -14.45
C ASP A 159 -8.46 9.13 -13.21
N ALA A 160 -8.76 10.28 -12.58
CA ALA A 160 -9.67 10.35 -11.44
C ALA A 160 -11.14 10.05 -11.81
N GLU A 161 -11.59 10.48 -12.99
CA GLU A 161 -12.93 10.19 -13.51
C GLU A 161 -13.07 8.70 -13.88
N LEU A 162 -12.08 8.14 -14.57
CA LEU A 162 -12.05 6.72 -14.94
C LEU A 162 -12.00 5.79 -13.73
N SER A 163 -11.26 6.17 -12.68
CA SER A 163 -11.22 5.39 -11.44
C SER A 163 -12.57 5.33 -10.71
N ARG A 164 -13.47 6.27 -10.96
CA ARG A 164 -14.82 6.33 -10.35
C ARG A 164 -15.92 5.87 -11.29
N ALA A 165 -15.63 5.71 -12.57
CA ALA A 165 -16.60 5.33 -13.59
C ALA A 165 -16.96 3.84 -13.45
N GLU A 166 -18.25 3.55 -13.55
CA GLU A 166 -18.72 2.18 -13.71
C GLU A 166 -18.57 1.79 -15.18
N THR A 167 -17.95 0.65 -15.45
CA THR A 167 -17.80 0.15 -16.82
C THR A 167 -19.08 -0.53 -17.26
N GLU A 168 -19.72 -0.04 -18.32
CA GLU A 168 -20.88 -0.67 -18.96
C GLU A 168 -20.55 -1.18 -20.36
N PRO A 169 -21.25 -2.22 -20.86
CA PRO A 169 -21.13 -2.66 -22.24
C PRO A 169 -21.58 -1.55 -23.20
N VAL A 170 -20.72 -1.15 -24.13
CA VAL A 170 -21.02 -0.11 -25.13
C VAL A 170 -21.06 -0.71 -26.54
N ASP A 171 -22.06 -0.35 -27.34
CA ASP A 171 -22.13 -0.72 -28.76
C ASP A 171 -21.17 0.15 -29.60
N LEU A 172 -20.06 -0.47 -30.00
CA LEU A 172 -19.03 0.18 -30.82
C LEU A 172 -19.55 0.57 -32.22
N SER A 173 -20.52 -0.16 -32.79
CA SER A 173 -21.09 0.19 -34.10
C SER A 173 -21.90 1.49 -34.01
N ALA A 174 -22.67 1.66 -32.93
CA ALA A 174 -23.41 2.89 -32.68
C ALA A 174 -22.47 4.08 -32.47
N MET A 175 -21.38 3.92 -31.68
CA MET A 175 -20.38 4.97 -31.46
C MET A 175 -19.65 5.39 -32.75
N LEU A 176 -19.28 4.42 -33.59
CA LEU A 176 -18.63 4.71 -34.88
C LEU A 176 -19.59 5.44 -35.83
N GLY A 177 -20.88 5.11 -35.81
CA GLY A 177 -21.90 5.81 -36.56
C GLY A 177 -22.03 7.30 -36.21
N THR A 178 -21.81 7.68 -34.95
CA THR A 178 -21.81 9.09 -34.51
C THR A 178 -20.56 9.89 -34.88
N LEU A 179 -19.43 9.24 -35.23
CA LEU A 179 -18.19 9.91 -35.62
C LEU A 179 -18.07 10.12 -37.15
N VAL A 180 -18.86 9.39 -37.93
CA VAL A 180 -18.82 9.38 -39.41
C VAL A 180 -19.93 10.26 -40.03
N ASN A 181 -20.86 10.76 -39.22
CA ASN A 181 -21.83 11.81 -39.59
C ASN A 181 -21.35 13.20 -39.15
#